data_AF-A0A971ZI91-F1
#
_entry.id   AF-A0A971ZI91-F1
#
_cell.length_a   1.000
_cell.length_b   1.000
_cell.length_c   1.000
_cell.angle_alpha   90.00
_cell.angle_beta   90.00
_cell.angle_gamma   90.00
#
_symmetry.space_group_name_H-M   'P 1'
#
loop_
_entity.id
_entity.type
_entity.pdbx_description
1 polymer ?
#
loop_
_entity_poly.entity_id
_entity_poly.type
_entity_poly.pdbx_seq_one_letter_code
_entity_poly.pdbx_strand_id
1 'polypeptide(L)'
;MGKKGVILTLLIILSLFFNLVSFVNITNINFDKEATESSYRELLAEVESLRARIDELEKENEELMRSKYYLEDLTNANNRLIKEQIKLMELKNNWSFLRENEVLPIYDGNVNSYSREIALYISFPKSLTLEEKLREICSKLSQYCFNGLPIELKEIKDIEGKSVAVINLRESPINEEIAGPEEMIGHSWATYYFQGSTGGVLTSVKLVETFLQRDYRGPWIDGVQFLYEGNQIDFEHVEGLREINYR
;
A
#
# COMPACT_ATOMS: atom_id res chain seq x y z
N MET A 1 74.44 67.32 27.61
CA MET A 1 73.63 66.21 27.07
C MET A 1 73.22 66.55 25.64
N GLY A 2 73.76 65.84 24.65
CA GLY A 2 73.50 66.14 23.24
C GLY A 2 72.12 65.67 22.78
N LYS A 3 71.52 66.36 21.79
CA LYS A 3 70.19 66.05 21.21
C LYS A 3 69.98 64.55 20.89
N LYS A 4 71.04 63.82 20.56
CA LYS A 4 71.01 62.36 20.30
C LYS A 4 70.69 61.53 21.55
N GLY A 5 71.14 61.95 22.73
CA GLY A 5 70.89 61.23 23.98
C GLY A 5 69.42 61.30 24.42
N VAL A 6 68.77 62.45 24.24
CA VAL A 6 67.35 62.67 24.59
C VAL A 6 66.42 61.87 23.67
N ILE A 7 66.75 61.76 22.39
CA ILE A 7 65.98 60.97 21.41
C ILE A 7 66.06 59.46 21.74
N LEU A 8 67.22 58.98 22.16
CA LEU A 8 67.39 57.57 22.53
C LEU A 8 66.58 57.21 23.78
N THR A 9 66.56 58.07 24.81
CA THR A 9 65.70 57.85 25.99
C THR A 9 64.22 57.91 25.64
N LEU A 10 63.81 58.80 24.74
CA LEU A 10 62.41 58.89 24.31
C LEU A 10 61.96 57.61 23.58
N LEU A 11 62.82 57.05 22.72
CA LEU A 11 62.54 55.79 22.01
C LEU A 11 62.46 54.58 22.94
N ILE A 12 63.31 54.53 23.97
CA ILE A 12 63.27 53.47 24.99
C ILE A 12 61.99 53.58 25.83
N ILE A 13 61.60 54.80 26.22
CA ILE A 13 60.34 55.02 26.97
C ILE A 13 59.14 54.65 26.08
N LEU A 14 59.16 55.00 24.80
CA LEU A 14 58.09 54.66 23.86
C LEU A 14 57.99 53.14 23.65
N SER A 15 59.11 52.42 23.54
CA SER A 15 59.09 50.96 23.39
C SER A 15 58.61 50.26 24.67
N LEU A 16 58.97 50.78 25.84
CA LEU A 16 58.45 50.31 27.12
C LEU A 16 56.96 50.60 27.25
N PHE A 17 56.48 51.76 26.77
CA PHE A 17 55.06 52.11 26.76
C PHE A 17 54.25 51.21 25.83
N PHE A 18 54.75 50.88 24.63
CA PHE A 18 54.10 49.92 23.73
C PHE A 18 54.07 48.50 24.28
N ASN A 19 55.12 48.08 24.99
CA ASN A 19 55.14 46.78 25.69
C ASN A 19 54.16 46.78 26.89
N LEU A 20 54.08 47.86 27.66
CA LEU A 20 53.13 47.96 28.77
C LEU A 20 51.68 48.03 28.27
N VAL A 21 51.40 48.81 27.22
CA VAL A 21 50.06 48.89 26.62
C VAL A 21 49.66 47.54 26.01
N SER A 22 50.59 46.83 25.34
CA SER A 22 50.31 45.48 24.83
C SER A 22 50.10 44.47 25.95
N PHE A 23 50.89 44.54 27.03
CA PHE A 23 50.73 43.68 28.20
C PHE A 23 49.41 43.95 28.93
N VAL A 24 49.04 45.22 29.13
CA VAL A 24 47.76 45.64 29.73
C VAL A 24 46.57 45.27 28.83
N ASN A 25 46.69 45.36 27.50
CA ASN A 25 45.64 44.89 26.57
C ASN A 25 45.50 43.36 26.59
N ILE A 26 46.60 42.62 26.71
CA ILE A 26 46.60 41.16 26.81
C ILE A 26 46.05 40.70 28.16
N THR A 27 46.29 41.45 29.25
CA THR A 27 45.74 41.13 30.58
C THR A 27 44.31 41.63 30.80
N ASN A 28 43.80 42.57 29.97
CA ASN A 28 42.41 43.04 30.04
C ASN A 28 41.44 42.23 29.16
N ILE A 29 41.94 41.29 28.36
CA ILE A 29 41.08 40.23 27.82
C ILE A 29 41.17 39.09 28.82
N ASN A 30 40.35 39.17 29.86
CA ASN A 30 40.09 38.06 30.77
C ASN A 30 39.34 37.00 29.96
N PHE A 31 40.08 36.22 29.16
CA PHE A 31 39.52 35.15 28.34
C PHE A 31 39.08 34.05 29.31
N ASP A 32 37.80 34.09 29.68
CA ASP A 32 37.19 33.04 30.49
C ASP A 32 37.08 31.78 29.63
N LYS A 33 38.20 31.05 29.61
CA LYS A 33 38.38 29.82 28.82
C LYS A 33 37.34 28.77 29.22
N GLU A 34 36.93 28.76 30.49
CA GLU A 34 35.96 27.82 31.03
C GLU A 34 34.54 28.16 30.54
N ALA A 35 34.14 29.44 30.59
CA ALA A 35 32.87 29.89 29.99
C ALA A 35 32.81 29.63 28.47
N THR A 36 33.94 29.83 27.79
CA THR A 36 34.06 29.58 26.35
C THR A 36 33.93 28.09 26.02
N GLU A 37 34.63 27.21 26.74
CA GLU A 37 34.52 25.76 26.57
C GLU A 37 33.11 25.23 26.92
N SER A 38 32.46 25.79 27.95
CA SER A 38 31.07 25.47 28.29
C SER A 38 30.12 25.82 27.15
N SER A 39 30.25 27.01 26.57
CA SER A 39 29.44 27.47 25.44
C SER A 39 29.66 26.60 24.19
N TYR A 40 30.90 26.18 23.91
CA TYR A 40 31.18 25.23 22.83
C TYR A 40 30.53 23.86 23.05
N ARG A 41 30.51 23.34 24.28
CA ARG A 41 29.87 22.05 24.60
C ARG A 41 28.36 22.13 24.43
N GLU A 42 27.74 23.22 24.87
CA GLU A 42 26.30 23.45 24.70
C GLU A 42 25.92 23.53 23.22
N LEU A 43 26.70 24.27 22.43
CA LEU A 43 26.51 24.35 20.97
C LEU A 43 26.67 23.00 20.29
N LEU A 44 27.66 22.20 20.69
CA LEU A 44 27.85 20.84 20.16
C LEU A 44 26.66 19.94 20.47
N ALA A 45 26.15 19.98 21.70
CA ALA A 45 24.97 19.21 22.10
C ALA A 45 23.71 19.65 21.32
N GLU A 46 23.54 20.96 21.10
CA GLU A 46 22.45 21.49 20.27
C GLU A 46 22.57 21.02 18.82
N VAL A 47 23.77 21.05 18.23
CA VAL A 47 24.02 20.57 16.85
C VAL A 47 23.73 19.07 16.75
N GLU A 48 24.13 18.26 17.72
CA GLU A 48 23.83 16.83 17.75
C GLU A 48 22.33 16.56 17.86
N SER A 49 21.63 17.30 18.73
CA SER A 49 20.17 17.21 18.86
C SER A 49 19.44 17.62 17.59
N LEU A 50 19.89 18.70 16.93
CA LEU A 50 19.31 19.16 15.68
C LEU A 50 19.54 18.15 14.55
N ARG A 51 20.71 17.52 14.48
CA ARG A 51 20.99 16.44 13.52
C ARG A 51 20.06 15.25 13.71
N ALA A 52 19.91 14.76 14.95
CA ALA A 52 18.98 13.67 15.24
C ALA A 52 17.54 14.01 14.83
N ARG A 53 17.12 15.27 15.03
CA ARG A 53 15.79 15.73 14.60
C ARG A 53 15.66 15.81 13.08
N ILE A 54 16.71 16.19 12.36
CA ILE A 54 16.74 16.17 10.88
C ILE A 54 16.58 14.74 10.39
N ASP A 55 17.35 13.79 10.92
CA ASP A 55 17.29 12.37 10.52
C ASP A 55 15.88 11.79 10.75
N GLU A 56 15.25 12.12 11.88
CA GLU A 56 13.87 11.72 12.19
C GLU A 56 12.86 12.34 11.18
N LEU A 57 12.98 13.63 10.90
CA LEU A 57 12.12 14.33 9.93
C LEU A 57 12.30 13.80 8.50
N GLU A 58 13.52 13.41 8.11
CA GLU A 58 13.79 12.78 6.82
C GLU A 58 13.06 11.43 6.72
N LYS A 59 13.13 10.60 7.76
CA LYS A 59 12.40 9.33 7.83
C LYS A 59 10.88 9.52 7.78
N GLU A 60 10.33 10.46 8.57
CA GLU A 60 8.90 10.78 8.53
C GLU A 60 8.47 11.26 7.13
N ASN A 61 9.28 12.08 6.47
CA ASN A 61 8.99 12.54 5.11
C ASN A 61 9.00 11.40 4.09
N GLU A 62 9.91 10.43 4.21
CA GLU A 62 9.90 9.24 3.35
C GLU A 62 8.63 8.41 3.54
N GLU A 63 8.20 8.18 4.77
CA GLU A 63 6.97 7.45 5.10
C GLU A 63 5.73 8.18 4.54
N LEU A 64 5.67 9.50 4.71
CA LEU A 64 4.60 10.33 4.16
C LEU A 64 4.56 10.28 2.62
N MET A 65 5.72 10.31 1.95
CA MET A 65 5.80 10.20 0.49
C MET A 65 5.29 8.85 -0.02
N ARG A 66 5.63 7.75 0.67
CA ARG A 66 5.10 6.41 0.34
C ARG A 66 3.58 6.35 0.51
N SER A 67 3.06 6.86 1.63
CA SER A 67 1.61 6.90 1.88
C SER A 67 0.88 7.74 0.84
N LYS A 68 1.44 8.90 0.44
CA LYS A 68 0.85 9.75 -0.60
C LYS A 68 0.74 9.02 -1.93
N TYR A 69 1.80 8.37 -2.37
CA TYR A 69 1.81 7.60 -3.62
C TYR A 69 0.75 6.50 -3.62
N TYR A 70 0.63 5.75 -2.51
CA TYR A 70 -0.39 4.71 -2.35
C TYR A 70 -1.82 5.28 -2.47
N LEU A 71 -2.10 6.40 -1.79
CA LEU A 71 -3.42 7.05 -1.86
C LEU A 71 -3.75 7.58 -3.26
N GLU A 72 -2.76 8.10 -3.98
CA GLU A 72 -2.92 8.54 -5.37
C GLU A 72 -3.28 7.37 -6.29
N ASP A 73 -2.61 6.22 -6.16
CA ASP A 73 -2.92 5.02 -6.94
C ASP A 73 -4.34 4.49 -6.65
N LEU A 74 -4.71 4.38 -5.37
CA LEU A 74 -6.06 3.97 -4.94
C LEU A 74 -7.14 4.92 -5.50
N THR A 75 -6.90 6.23 -5.43
CA THR A 75 -7.80 7.25 -5.97
C THR A 75 -7.96 7.10 -7.48
N ASN A 76 -6.87 6.84 -8.20
CA ASN A 76 -6.89 6.62 -9.64
C ASN A 76 -7.65 5.34 -10.02
N ALA A 77 -7.48 4.25 -9.27
CA ALA A 77 -8.23 3.01 -9.47
C ALA A 77 -9.73 3.20 -9.26
N ASN A 78 -10.13 3.86 -8.17
CA ASN A 78 -11.53 4.17 -7.88
C ASN A 78 -12.15 5.08 -8.95
N ASN A 79 -11.43 6.10 -9.43
CA ASN A 79 -11.90 6.96 -10.50
C ASN A 79 -12.13 6.21 -11.81
N ARG A 80 -11.28 5.22 -12.15
CA ARG A 80 -11.49 4.35 -13.32
C ARG A 80 -12.75 3.50 -13.15
N LEU A 81 -12.91 2.87 -11.98
CA LEU A 81 -14.09 2.05 -11.68
C LEU A 81 -15.38 2.88 -11.78
N ILE A 82 -15.44 4.05 -11.16
CA ILE A 82 -16.63 4.91 -11.17
C ILE A 82 -17.02 5.28 -12.61
N LYS A 83 -16.05 5.66 -13.45
CA LYS A 83 -16.30 5.98 -14.86
C LYS A 83 -16.86 4.77 -15.63
N GLU A 84 -16.30 3.59 -15.39
CA GLU A 84 -16.80 2.34 -15.99
C GLU A 84 -18.23 2.04 -15.53
N GLN A 85 -18.53 2.17 -14.24
CA GLN A 85 -19.87 1.92 -13.69
C GLN A 85 -20.91 2.90 -14.21
N ILE A 86 -20.59 4.20 -14.30
CA ILE A 86 -21.50 5.20 -14.88
C ILE A 86 -21.85 4.81 -16.32
N LYS A 87 -20.83 4.49 -17.13
CA LYS A 87 -21.03 4.06 -18.52
C LYS A 87 -21.89 2.80 -18.60
N LEU A 88 -21.66 1.82 -17.72
CA LEU A 88 -22.47 0.60 -17.70
C LEU A 88 -23.90 0.84 -17.23
N MET A 89 -24.14 1.77 -16.31
CA MET A 89 -25.50 2.13 -15.89
C MET A 89 -26.31 2.72 -17.05
N GLU A 90 -25.68 3.49 -17.93
CA GLU A 90 -26.31 4.02 -19.15
C GLU A 90 -26.55 2.91 -20.19
N LEU A 91 -25.59 2.00 -20.36
CA LEU A 91 -25.59 1.00 -21.43
C LEU A 91 -26.32 -0.30 -21.07
N LYS A 92 -26.51 -0.64 -19.80
CA LYS A 92 -27.09 -1.94 -19.39
C LYS A 92 -28.54 -2.16 -19.82
N ASN A 93 -29.24 -1.10 -20.26
CA ASN A 93 -30.57 -1.18 -20.85
C ASN A 93 -30.58 -0.88 -22.36
N ASN A 94 -29.41 -0.60 -22.94
CA ASN A 94 -29.28 -0.31 -24.36
C ASN A 94 -29.23 -1.61 -25.17
N TRP A 95 -30.26 -1.86 -25.97
CA TRP A 95 -30.39 -3.11 -26.72
C TRP A 95 -29.27 -3.37 -27.75
N SER A 96 -28.71 -2.32 -28.38
CA SER A 96 -27.60 -2.47 -29.32
C SER A 96 -26.34 -2.97 -28.61
N PHE A 97 -26.04 -2.36 -27.45
CA PHE A 97 -24.92 -2.78 -26.61
C PHE A 97 -25.10 -4.20 -26.09
N LEU A 98 -26.29 -4.53 -25.56
CA LEU A 98 -26.63 -5.86 -25.03
C LEU A 98 -26.70 -6.95 -26.10
N ARG A 99 -26.76 -6.60 -27.39
CA ARG A 99 -26.68 -7.58 -28.46
C ARG A 99 -25.29 -8.20 -28.51
N GLU A 100 -24.27 -7.34 -28.47
CA GLU A 100 -22.86 -7.70 -28.64
C GLU A 100 -22.15 -7.99 -27.32
N ASN A 101 -22.69 -7.53 -26.18
CA ASN A 101 -22.04 -7.65 -24.88
C ASN A 101 -22.93 -8.37 -23.86
N GLU A 102 -22.28 -9.12 -22.99
CA GLU A 102 -22.85 -9.60 -21.73
C GLU A 102 -22.57 -8.58 -20.64
N VAL A 103 -23.54 -8.41 -19.73
CA VAL A 103 -23.40 -7.58 -18.54
C VAL A 103 -23.74 -8.46 -17.35
N LEU A 104 -22.78 -8.64 -16.45
CA LEU A 104 -22.92 -9.50 -15.29
C LEU A 104 -22.65 -8.72 -14.00
N PRO A 105 -23.37 -9.02 -12.90
CA PRO A 105 -23.05 -8.47 -11.59
C PRO A 105 -21.78 -9.10 -11.03
N ILE A 106 -20.99 -8.30 -10.33
CA ILE A 106 -20.07 -8.78 -9.28
C ILE A 106 -20.82 -8.61 -7.96
N TYR A 107 -20.82 -9.65 -7.13
CA TYR A 107 -21.58 -9.65 -5.88
C TYR A 107 -20.69 -9.28 -4.68
N ASP A 108 -21.29 -8.69 -3.65
CA ASP A 108 -20.75 -8.60 -2.28
C ASP A 108 -21.62 -9.41 -1.32
N GLY A 109 -21.13 -9.61 -0.10
CA GLY A 109 -21.94 -10.10 1.01
C GLY A 109 -22.49 -8.95 1.84
N ASN A 110 -23.78 -8.97 2.15
CA ASN A 110 -24.37 -8.04 3.09
C ASN A 110 -23.93 -8.38 4.52
N VAL A 111 -23.28 -7.45 5.22
CA VAL A 111 -22.75 -7.69 6.59
C VAL A 111 -23.83 -8.07 7.62
N ASN A 112 -25.08 -7.65 7.42
CA ASN A 112 -26.15 -7.89 8.39
C ASN A 112 -26.89 -9.21 8.13
N SER A 113 -27.17 -9.52 6.86
CA SER A 113 -27.96 -10.69 6.47
C SER A 113 -27.12 -11.85 5.94
N TYR A 114 -25.85 -11.62 5.63
CA TYR A 114 -24.95 -12.54 4.91
C TYR A 114 -25.45 -12.95 3.52
N SER A 115 -26.49 -12.30 3.01
CA SER A 115 -27.01 -12.55 1.66
C SER A 115 -26.14 -11.82 0.63
N ARG A 116 -26.08 -12.36 -0.59
CA ARG A 116 -25.44 -11.65 -1.70
C ARG A 116 -26.17 -10.34 -2.03
N GLU A 117 -25.42 -9.32 -2.37
CA GLU A 117 -25.89 -8.06 -2.94
C GLU A 117 -25.04 -7.68 -4.16
N ILE A 118 -25.55 -6.85 -5.06
CA ILE A 118 -24.78 -6.46 -6.25
C ILE A 118 -23.82 -5.34 -5.84
N ALA A 119 -22.51 -5.60 -5.93
CA ALA A 119 -21.48 -4.61 -5.68
C ALA A 119 -21.34 -3.64 -6.88
N LEU A 120 -21.21 -4.21 -8.07
CA LEU A 120 -20.96 -3.50 -9.31
C LEU A 120 -21.33 -4.37 -10.52
N TYR A 121 -21.30 -3.80 -11.72
CA TYR A 121 -21.48 -4.54 -12.96
C TYR A 121 -20.18 -4.58 -13.76
N ILE A 122 -19.97 -5.66 -14.48
CA ILE A 122 -18.93 -5.78 -15.51
C ILE A 122 -19.58 -6.07 -16.84
N SER A 123 -18.86 -5.79 -17.93
CA SER A 123 -19.30 -6.19 -19.26
C SER A 123 -18.15 -6.71 -20.09
N PHE A 124 -18.45 -7.64 -20.98
CA PHE A 124 -17.51 -8.12 -21.98
C PHE A 124 -18.25 -8.57 -23.24
N PRO A 125 -17.55 -8.63 -24.39
CA PRO A 125 -18.15 -9.11 -25.64
C PRO A 125 -18.66 -10.55 -25.50
N LYS A 126 -19.84 -10.84 -26.07
CA LYS A 126 -20.40 -12.20 -26.08
C LYS A 126 -19.57 -13.20 -26.88
N SER A 127 -18.75 -12.69 -27.80
CA SER A 127 -17.82 -13.48 -28.62
C SER A 127 -16.70 -14.13 -27.82
N LEU A 128 -16.45 -13.67 -26.58
CA LEU A 128 -15.46 -14.31 -25.71
C LEU A 128 -15.89 -15.74 -25.37
N THR A 129 -14.90 -16.62 -25.27
CA THR A 129 -15.06 -17.96 -24.73
C THR A 129 -15.40 -17.91 -23.24
N LEU A 130 -15.96 -18.99 -22.69
CA LEU A 130 -16.24 -19.08 -21.25
C LEU A 130 -14.98 -18.86 -20.41
N GLU A 131 -13.83 -19.41 -20.85
CA GLU A 131 -12.55 -19.24 -20.17
C GLU A 131 -12.12 -17.78 -20.13
N GLU A 132 -12.17 -17.07 -21.25
CA GLU A 132 -11.84 -15.64 -21.33
C GLU A 132 -12.78 -14.80 -20.45
N LYS A 133 -14.09 -15.10 -20.45
CA LYS A 133 -15.07 -14.43 -19.58
C LYS A 133 -14.75 -14.62 -18.09
N LEU A 134 -14.38 -15.84 -17.69
CA LEU A 134 -13.99 -16.13 -16.32
C LEU A 134 -12.68 -15.44 -15.94
N ARG A 135 -11.71 -15.33 -16.85
CA ARG A 135 -10.47 -14.56 -16.64
C ARG A 135 -10.75 -13.06 -16.47
N GLU A 136 -11.68 -12.50 -17.23
CA GLU A 136 -12.14 -11.13 -17.04
C GLU A 136 -12.79 -10.94 -15.66
N ILE A 137 -13.63 -11.88 -15.22
CA ILE A 137 -14.19 -11.88 -13.86
C ILE A 137 -13.09 -11.91 -12.81
N CYS A 138 -12.09 -12.80 -12.95
CA CYS A 138 -10.97 -12.88 -12.01
C CYS A 138 -10.24 -11.53 -11.88
N SER A 139 -9.90 -10.92 -13.01
CA SER A 139 -9.21 -9.62 -13.08
C SER A 139 -10.02 -8.51 -12.41
N LYS A 140 -11.30 -8.38 -12.78
CA LYS A 140 -12.19 -7.34 -12.25
C LYS A 140 -12.49 -7.52 -10.77
N LEU A 141 -12.73 -8.75 -10.33
CA LEU A 141 -12.99 -9.08 -8.94
C LEU A 141 -11.74 -8.83 -8.06
N SER A 142 -10.57 -9.26 -8.53
CA SER A 142 -9.28 -8.97 -7.90
C SER A 142 -9.10 -7.46 -7.70
N GLN A 143 -9.22 -6.70 -8.79
CA GLN A 143 -8.96 -5.27 -8.80
C GLN A 143 -9.91 -4.49 -7.89
N TYR A 144 -11.22 -4.78 -7.95
CA TYR A 144 -12.22 -3.92 -7.33
C TYR A 144 -12.71 -4.39 -5.96
N CYS A 145 -12.50 -5.66 -5.62
CA CYS A 145 -13.01 -6.21 -4.37
C CYS A 145 -11.94 -6.73 -3.44
N PHE A 146 -10.75 -7.07 -3.98
CA PHE A 146 -9.69 -7.73 -3.22
C PHE A 146 -8.35 -6.99 -3.30
N ASN A 147 -8.39 -5.66 -3.50
CA ASN A 147 -7.21 -4.79 -3.51
C ASN A 147 -6.09 -5.28 -4.46
N GLY A 148 -6.45 -5.90 -5.58
CA GLY A 148 -5.50 -6.40 -6.57
C GLY A 148 -4.83 -7.72 -6.19
N LEU A 149 -5.27 -8.41 -5.13
CA LEU A 149 -4.78 -9.76 -4.83
C LEU A 149 -5.06 -10.72 -5.99
N PRO A 150 -4.06 -11.48 -6.48
CA PRO A 150 -4.25 -12.33 -7.65
C PRO A 150 -5.36 -13.38 -7.48
N ILE A 151 -6.20 -13.46 -8.51
CA ILE A 151 -7.22 -14.49 -8.70
C ILE A 151 -6.98 -15.07 -10.08
N GLU A 152 -6.77 -16.38 -10.18
CA GLU A 152 -6.38 -17.04 -11.42
C GLU A 152 -7.33 -18.18 -11.75
N LEU A 153 -7.91 -18.16 -12.96
CA LEU A 153 -8.49 -19.38 -13.52
C LEU A 153 -7.36 -20.34 -13.89
N LYS A 154 -7.28 -21.48 -13.19
CA LYS A 154 -6.34 -22.56 -13.51
C LYS A 154 -6.84 -23.40 -14.67
N GLU A 155 -8.08 -23.88 -14.58
CA GLU A 155 -8.68 -24.77 -15.57
C GLU A 155 -10.19 -24.85 -15.39
N ILE A 156 -10.87 -25.46 -16.36
CA ILE A 156 -12.28 -25.88 -16.28
C ILE A 156 -12.31 -27.39 -16.44
N LYS A 157 -12.79 -28.11 -15.42
CA LYS A 157 -12.87 -29.58 -15.39
C LYS A 157 -14.28 -30.04 -15.70
N ASP A 158 -14.39 -31.23 -16.29
CA ASP A 158 -15.63 -32.00 -16.26
C ASP A 158 -15.59 -32.93 -15.04
N ILE A 159 -16.55 -32.77 -14.12
CA ILE A 159 -16.72 -33.62 -12.95
C ILE A 159 -18.14 -34.16 -13.00
N GLU A 160 -18.27 -35.45 -13.32
CA GLU A 160 -19.57 -36.12 -13.45
C GLU A 160 -20.52 -35.43 -14.46
N GLY A 161 -19.97 -34.94 -15.58
CA GLY A 161 -20.73 -34.24 -16.62
C GLY A 161 -21.08 -32.79 -16.28
N LYS A 162 -20.52 -32.23 -15.20
CA LYS A 162 -20.65 -30.82 -14.80
C LYS A 162 -19.36 -30.07 -15.06
N SER A 163 -19.48 -28.89 -15.65
CA SER A 163 -18.37 -27.97 -15.89
C SER A 163 -18.01 -27.20 -14.61
N VAL A 164 -16.82 -27.46 -14.06
CA VAL A 164 -16.34 -26.87 -12.80
C VAL A 164 -15.10 -26.01 -13.05
N ALA A 165 -15.17 -24.71 -12.78
CA ALA A 165 -14.01 -23.84 -12.83
C ALA A 165 -13.14 -24.00 -11.58
N VAL A 166 -11.84 -24.17 -11.76
CA VAL A 166 -10.86 -24.19 -10.67
C VAL A 166 -10.16 -22.85 -10.60
N ILE A 167 -10.39 -22.12 -9.51
CA ILE A 167 -9.88 -20.77 -9.27
C ILE A 167 -8.80 -20.83 -8.20
N ASN A 168 -7.63 -20.27 -8.48
CA ASN A 168 -6.54 -20.17 -7.53
C ASN A 168 -6.40 -18.75 -7.00
N LEU A 169 -6.48 -18.62 -5.69
CA LEU A 169 -6.26 -17.39 -4.95
C LEU A 169 -4.79 -17.37 -4.54
N ARG A 170 -4.05 -16.35 -4.97
CA ARG A 170 -2.64 -16.19 -4.62
C ARG A 170 -2.43 -14.90 -3.86
N GLU A 171 -1.46 -14.92 -2.98
CA GLU A 171 -0.93 -13.75 -2.36
C GLU A 171 -0.27 -12.83 -3.40
N SER A 172 -0.14 -11.56 -3.04
CA SER A 172 0.58 -10.60 -3.86
C SER A 172 2.06 -11.02 -4.02
N PRO A 173 2.75 -10.63 -5.11
CA PRO A 173 4.16 -10.99 -5.33
C PRO A 173 5.12 -10.63 -4.18
N ILE A 174 4.81 -9.59 -3.40
CA ILE A 174 5.63 -9.21 -2.23
C ILE A 174 5.54 -10.24 -1.08
N ASN A 175 4.50 -11.09 -1.07
CA ASN A 175 4.22 -12.07 -0.04
C ASN A 175 4.43 -13.53 -0.51
N GLU A 176 4.87 -13.78 -1.75
CA GLU A 176 4.95 -15.13 -2.36
C GLU A 176 5.91 -16.10 -1.63
N GLU A 177 6.91 -15.58 -0.92
CA GLU A 177 7.90 -16.36 -0.17
C GLU A 177 7.78 -16.21 1.35
N ILE A 178 6.73 -15.54 1.84
CA ILE A 178 6.55 -15.30 3.27
C ILE A 178 5.88 -16.51 3.92
N ALA A 179 6.55 -17.11 4.89
CA ALA A 179 6.10 -18.35 5.53
C ALA A 179 5.00 -18.13 6.59
N GLY A 180 4.96 -16.94 7.21
CA GLY A 180 4.12 -16.64 8.37
C GLY A 180 3.17 -15.47 8.15
N PRO A 181 1.90 -15.55 8.61
CA PRO A 181 0.94 -14.45 8.49
C PRO A 181 1.41 -13.15 9.16
N GLU A 182 2.17 -13.23 10.25
CA GLU A 182 2.71 -12.08 10.99
C GLU A 182 3.70 -11.23 10.19
N GLU A 183 4.30 -11.79 9.14
CA GLU A 183 5.27 -11.12 8.28
C GLU A 183 4.66 -10.60 6.98
N MET A 184 3.39 -10.95 6.69
CA MET A 184 2.72 -10.54 5.46
C MET A 184 2.51 -9.02 5.41
N ILE A 185 2.79 -8.45 4.24
CA ILE A 185 2.74 -7.00 4.00
C ILE A 185 1.46 -6.65 3.23
N GLY A 186 0.73 -5.65 3.73
CA GLY A 186 -0.46 -5.12 3.06
C GLY A 186 -1.68 -6.05 3.14
N HIS A 187 -2.52 -6.03 2.11
CA HIS A 187 -3.65 -6.95 2.03
C HIS A 187 -3.16 -8.35 1.66
N SER A 188 -3.65 -9.36 2.37
CA SER A 188 -3.40 -10.77 2.09
C SER A 188 -4.70 -11.56 2.18
N TRP A 189 -4.79 -12.66 1.43
CA TRP A 189 -5.91 -13.58 1.59
C TRP A 189 -5.94 -14.15 3.00
N ALA A 190 -4.82 -14.72 3.46
CA ALA A 190 -4.72 -15.41 4.75
C ALA A 190 -4.98 -14.49 5.95
N THR A 191 -4.43 -13.27 5.97
CA THR A 191 -4.48 -12.40 7.15
C THR A 191 -5.61 -11.38 7.12
N TYR A 192 -6.13 -11.05 5.94
CA TYR A 192 -7.15 -10.01 5.81
C TYR A 192 -8.53 -10.59 5.45
N TYR A 193 -8.60 -11.45 4.44
CA TYR A 193 -9.88 -11.90 3.87
C TYR A 193 -10.39 -13.23 4.44
N PHE A 194 -9.49 -14.08 4.94
CA PHE A 194 -9.82 -15.38 5.53
C PHE A 194 -9.88 -15.34 7.05
N GLN A 195 -9.76 -14.16 7.67
CA GLN A 195 -9.82 -14.00 9.12
C GLN A 195 -11.21 -13.58 9.61
N GLY A 196 -11.56 -14.09 10.79
CA GLY A 196 -12.83 -13.83 11.48
C GLY A 196 -14.04 -14.45 10.77
N SER A 197 -15.00 -14.96 11.54
CA SER A 197 -16.17 -15.65 10.97
C SER A 197 -16.98 -14.77 10.00
N THR A 198 -17.23 -13.52 10.36
CA THR A 198 -17.96 -12.58 9.47
C THR A 198 -17.14 -12.29 8.21
N GLY A 199 -15.85 -11.96 8.33
CA GLY A 199 -14.99 -11.66 7.19
C GLY A 199 -14.91 -12.83 6.21
N GLY A 200 -14.65 -14.03 6.72
CA GLY A 200 -14.57 -15.24 5.90
C GLY A 200 -15.89 -15.61 5.21
N VAL A 201 -17.04 -15.46 5.89
CA VAL A 201 -18.36 -15.67 5.25
C VAL A 201 -18.58 -14.68 4.12
N LEU A 202 -18.31 -13.39 4.33
CA LEU A 202 -18.49 -12.36 3.30
C LEU A 202 -17.55 -12.57 2.10
N THR A 203 -16.29 -12.93 2.35
CA THR A 203 -15.33 -13.33 1.31
C THR A 203 -15.84 -14.52 0.52
N SER A 204 -16.38 -15.54 1.20
CA SER A 204 -16.92 -16.74 0.55
C SER A 204 -18.11 -16.41 -0.34
N VAL A 205 -19.08 -15.65 0.16
CA VAL A 205 -20.25 -15.21 -0.61
C VAL A 205 -19.83 -14.43 -1.85
N LYS A 206 -18.92 -13.47 -1.68
CA LYS A 206 -18.40 -12.64 -2.77
C LYS A 206 -17.77 -13.47 -3.88
N LEU A 207 -16.89 -14.41 -3.54
CA LEU A 207 -16.25 -15.29 -4.51
C LEU A 207 -17.26 -16.24 -5.17
N VAL A 208 -17.98 -17.03 -4.37
CA VAL A 208 -18.86 -18.09 -4.86
C VAL A 208 -19.98 -17.51 -5.74
N GLU A 209 -20.68 -16.49 -5.28
CA GLU A 209 -21.83 -15.95 -6.01
C GLU A 209 -21.40 -15.19 -7.28
N THR A 210 -20.23 -14.57 -7.26
CA THR A 210 -19.64 -13.93 -8.44
C THR A 210 -19.21 -14.93 -9.50
N PHE A 211 -18.61 -16.07 -9.14
CA PHE A 211 -18.24 -17.04 -10.16
C PHE A 211 -19.45 -17.83 -10.67
N LEU A 212 -20.37 -18.23 -9.79
CA LEU A 212 -21.50 -19.07 -10.18
C LEU A 212 -22.59 -18.33 -10.95
N GLN A 213 -22.70 -17.00 -10.79
CA GLN A 213 -23.69 -16.19 -11.51
C GLN A 213 -25.08 -16.84 -11.52
N ARG A 214 -25.59 -17.23 -10.34
CA ARG A 214 -26.74 -18.16 -10.25
C ARG A 214 -27.99 -17.67 -10.99
N ASP A 215 -28.15 -16.36 -11.15
CA ASP A 215 -29.28 -15.74 -11.86
C ASP A 215 -29.11 -15.71 -13.40
N TYR A 216 -27.90 -15.91 -13.92
CA TYR A 216 -27.59 -15.78 -15.35
C TYR A 216 -28.08 -16.96 -16.19
N ARG A 217 -29.12 -16.78 -17.01
CA ARG A 217 -29.79 -17.91 -17.70
C ARG A 217 -29.07 -18.48 -18.93
N GLY A 218 -27.94 -17.90 -19.35
CA GLY A 218 -27.16 -18.41 -20.48
C GLY A 218 -26.27 -19.60 -20.09
N PRO A 219 -25.58 -20.21 -21.07
CA PRO A 219 -24.57 -21.24 -20.82
C PRO A 219 -23.48 -20.70 -19.89
N TRP A 220 -23.18 -21.43 -18.82
CA TRP A 220 -22.22 -21.04 -17.80
C TRP A 220 -21.58 -22.27 -17.16
N ILE A 221 -20.68 -22.07 -16.20
CA ILE A 221 -20.18 -23.15 -15.35
C ILE A 221 -21.27 -23.66 -14.40
N ASP A 222 -21.21 -24.94 -14.08
CA ASP A 222 -22.10 -25.60 -13.13
C ASP A 222 -21.55 -25.52 -11.70
N GLY A 223 -20.23 -25.39 -11.55
CA GLY A 223 -19.59 -25.28 -10.24
C GLY A 223 -18.27 -24.51 -10.25
N VAL A 224 -17.81 -24.16 -9.05
CA VAL A 224 -16.53 -23.49 -8.83
C VAL A 224 -15.81 -24.14 -7.64
N GLN A 225 -14.52 -24.38 -7.80
CA GLN A 225 -13.60 -24.85 -6.76
C GLN A 225 -12.55 -23.77 -6.52
N PHE A 226 -12.24 -23.49 -5.26
CA PHE A 226 -11.19 -22.55 -4.89
C PHE A 226 -9.97 -23.25 -4.31
N LEU A 227 -8.80 -22.77 -4.71
CA LEU A 227 -7.49 -23.15 -4.19
C LEU A 227 -6.81 -21.92 -3.59
N TYR A 228 -5.91 -22.14 -2.64
CA TYR A 228 -5.02 -21.11 -2.11
C TYR A 228 -3.58 -21.54 -2.32
N GLU A 229 -2.80 -20.70 -3.02
CA GLU A 229 -1.43 -21.02 -3.46
C GLU A 229 -1.30 -22.42 -4.10
N GLY A 230 -2.29 -22.79 -4.92
CA GLY A 230 -2.35 -24.06 -5.63
C GLY A 230 -2.82 -25.25 -4.80
N ASN A 231 -3.05 -25.07 -3.49
CA ASN A 231 -3.48 -26.13 -2.57
C ASN A 231 -4.96 -25.99 -2.21
N GLN A 232 -5.55 -27.07 -1.68
CA GLN A 232 -6.88 -26.99 -1.09
C GLN A 232 -6.90 -25.96 0.04
N ILE A 233 -7.95 -25.15 0.09
CA ILE A 233 -8.12 -24.16 1.16
C ILE A 233 -8.38 -24.90 2.48
N ASP A 234 -7.58 -24.60 3.51
CA ASP A 234 -7.74 -25.12 4.86
C ASP A 234 -7.66 -24.01 5.91
N PHE A 235 -8.63 -23.09 5.85
CA PHE A 235 -8.78 -22.00 6.81
C PHE A 235 -10.15 -22.10 7.50
N GLU A 236 -10.17 -21.94 8.82
CA GLU A 236 -11.35 -22.18 9.66
C GLU A 236 -12.53 -21.26 9.32
N HIS A 237 -12.28 -20.02 8.91
CA HIS A 237 -13.36 -19.04 8.72
C HIS A 237 -13.93 -18.99 7.30
N VAL A 238 -13.36 -19.75 6.36
CA VAL A 238 -13.80 -19.81 4.95
C VAL A 238 -14.15 -21.22 4.53
N GLU A 239 -14.84 -21.96 5.40
CA GLU A 239 -15.28 -23.34 5.13
C GLU A 239 -16.06 -23.45 3.83
N GLY A 240 -16.83 -22.41 3.47
CA GLY A 240 -17.57 -22.33 2.21
C GLY A 240 -16.70 -22.36 0.94
N LEU A 241 -15.39 -22.19 1.05
CA LEU A 241 -14.44 -22.27 -0.07
C LEU A 241 -13.71 -23.62 -0.17
N ARG A 242 -13.83 -24.50 0.84
CA ARG A 242 -13.09 -25.78 0.92
C ARG A 242 -13.61 -26.83 -0.06
N GLU A 243 -14.89 -26.75 -0.38
CA GLU A 243 -15.64 -27.70 -1.21
C GLU A 243 -15.94 -27.10 -2.59
N ILE A 244 -16.35 -27.95 -3.54
CA ILE A 244 -16.88 -27.49 -4.82
C ILE A 244 -18.27 -26.90 -4.58
N ASN A 245 -18.45 -25.64 -4.96
CA ASN A 245 -19.74 -24.97 -4.89
C ASN A 245 -20.45 -25.12 -6.23
N TYR A 246 -21.66 -25.68 -6.23
CA TYR A 246 -22.48 -25.82 -7.43
C TYR A 246 -23.55 -24.74 -7.52
N ARG A 247 -23.89 -24.39 -8.75
CA ARG A 247 -24.92 -23.43 -9.15
C ARG A 247 -26.34 -23.90 -8.82
#